data_AF-A0A2N9MHQ8-F1
#
_entry.id   AF-A0A2N9MHQ8-F1
#
_cell.length_a   1.000
_cell.length_b   1.000
_cell.length_c   1.000
_cell.angle_alpha   90.00
_cell.angle_beta   90.00
_cell.angle_gamma   90.00
#
_symmetry.space_group_name_H-M   'P 1'
#
loop_
_entity.id
_entity.type
_entity.pdbx_description
1 polymer ?
#
loop_
_entity_poly.entity_id
_entity_poly.type
_entity_poly.pdbx_seq_one_letter_code
_entity_poly.pdbx_strand_id
1 'polypeptide(L)'
;MKAIQTLSAQPWVERLGWTLVHFLWQGLSIAVLYGAARRGVGRTSSPHARYLLACAALAAMMAAPLVTWGVMGSPDASPDAAYRIRSTPPAASATGIVVTTTRLPASARAAVYAVEPTQFLTWVVMVWLAGAVVLWVRLVGGWVVAARMRLTLVRCAPPEWQETLRILSAWLGLTRPVRLLVSALVQVPTVVGWLRPVVLVPVGAIGGLPAAHLEALLLHELAHIRRHDYLVNMLQSVAEALLFYHPAVWWVSGHIRCERELCCDDAAVSVSGDALTYARALTQLESHRPAHLSAAIAANGGSLSNRIARLLGQSRPAVRTGLGPGAFTVAALMVAAAYGVLGQPADPPRFTVASIKRNRSDGPASMAVPMGVGYRPGGRLIARNAPLTMLIQRAYSVQGFQVVGGASWINTDGYDIEAKPEGNTDQKRMWLMLQTLLADRFKLVLHQETRDLQVYDLKTVKNGPKLPAPEGGACAEVLTTLPAAGQPRPARPCGPGLVKAGTGLTMLGISVSMPAFAKQLSMMMGREVIDKTGFTGRFGLHLEFAIDDALAGLPDPVGPDVSGQAAGSSARPSIRTALQEQLGLRLEVSKGPVEVFVIDHVERPTEN
;
A
#
# COMPACT_ATOMS: atom_id res chain seq x y z
N MET A 1 20.08 -3.25 -14.41
CA MET A 1 18.95 -4.23 -14.45
C MET A 1 18.89 -5.12 -13.22
N LYS A 2 19.98 -5.81 -12.80
CA LYS A 2 19.96 -6.67 -11.59
C LYS A 2 19.45 -5.98 -10.32
N ALA A 3 19.93 -4.77 -10.00
CA ALA A 3 19.49 -4.03 -8.81
C ALA A 3 18.00 -3.67 -8.81
N ILE A 4 17.42 -3.32 -9.97
CA ILE A 4 15.99 -3.02 -10.10
C ILE A 4 15.15 -4.28 -9.84
N GLN A 5 15.57 -5.43 -10.36
CA GLN A 5 14.91 -6.71 -10.10
C GLN A 5 14.97 -7.13 -8.63
N THR A 6 16.08 -6.83 -7.94
CA THR A 6 16.22 -7.09 -6.50
C THR A 6 15.34 -6.16 -5.65
N LEU A 7 15.21 -4.89 -6.04
CA LEU A 7 14.30 -3.94 -5.37
C LEU A 7 12.83 -4.25 -5.63
N SER A 8 12.45 -4.59 -6.87
CA SER A 8 11.06 -4.94 -7.20
C SER A 8 10.56 -6.20 -6.49
N ALA A 9 11.46 -7.07 -6.03
CA ALA A 9 11.12 -8.27 -5.26
C ALA A 9 10.79 -7.98 -3.78
N GLN A 10 10.99 -6.75 -3.29
CA GLN A 10 10.78 -6.40 -1.89
C GLN A 10 9.34 -5.94 -1.64
N PRO A 11 8.58 -6.57 -0.71
CA PRO A 11 7.18 -6.22 -0.44
C PRO A 11 6.95 -4.77 0.00
N TRP A 12 7.96 -4.14 0.60
CA TRP A 12 7.88 -2.75 1.06
C TRP A 12 7.89 -1.74 -0.09
N VAL A 13 8.51 -2.07 -1.23
CA VAL A 13 8.60 -1.16 -2.40
C VAL A 13 7.24 -0.98 -3.04
N GLU A 14 6.50 -2.07 -3.19
CA GLU A 14 5.14 -2.04 -3.69
C GLU A 14 4.21 -1.24 -2.77
N ARG A 15 4.26 -1.52 -1.45
CA ARG A 15 3.50 -0.77 -0.45
C ARG A 15 3.83 0.72 -0.45
N LEU A 16 5.11 1.09 -0.60
CA LEU A 16 5.54 2.49 -0.66
C LEU A 16 5.06 3.16 -1.95
N GLY A 17 5.24 2.49 -3.09
CA GLY A 17 4.77 2.99 -4.38
C GLY A 17 3.28 3.29 -4.35
N TRP A 18 2.47 2.37 -3.82
CA TRP A 18 1.04 2.57 -3.65
C TRP A 18 0.69 3.71 -2.70
N THR A 19 1.45 3.85 -1.60
CA THR A 19 1.27 4.96 -0.64
C THR A 19 1.46 6.31 -1.34
N LEU A 20 2.51 6.44 -2.15
CA LEU A 20 2.80 7.67 -2.91
C LEU A 20 1.73 7.96 -3.96
N VAL A 21 1.23 6.93 -4.65
CA VAL A 21 0.15 7.08 -5.64
C VAL A 21 -1.16 7.50 -4.98
N HIS A 22 -1.54 6.87 -3.87
CA HIS A 22 -2.73 7.27 -3.12
C HIS A 22 -2.64 8.70 -2.59
N PHE A 23 -1.44 9.16 -2.22
CA PHE A 23 -1.28 10.53 -1.73
C PHE A 23 -1.66 11.59 -2.78
N LEU A 24 -1.63 11.29 -4.08
CA LEU A 24 -2.05 12.23 -5.14
C LEU A 24 -3.50 12.69 -4.97
N TRP A 25 -4.43 11.77 -4.70
CA TRP A 25 -5.83 12.14 -4.49
C TRP A 25 -6.09 12.63 -3.05
N GLN A 26 -5.37 12.09 -2.06
CA GLN A 26 -5.52 12.49 -0.66
C GLN A 26 -5.05 13.93 -0.44
N GLY A 27 -3.86 14.28 -0.93
CA GLY A 27 -3.30 15.63 -0.87
C GLY A 27 -4.19 16.64 -1.59
N LEU A 28 -4.72 16.28 -2.77
CA LEU A 28 -5.68 17.11 -3.48
C LEU A 28 -6.97 17.33 -2.68
N SER A 29 -7.55 16.27 -2.11
CA SER A 29 -8.78 16.34 -1.31
C SER A 29 -8.62 17.22 -0.07
N ILE A 30 -7.52 17.05 0.66
CA ILE A 30 -7.19 17.88 1.82
C ILE A 30 -7.03 19.35 1.40
N ALA A 31 -6.39 19.62 0.25
CA ALA A 31 -6.23 20.97 -0.25
C ALA A 31 -7.55 21.64 -0.67
N VAL A 32 -8.46 20.88 -1.28
CA VAL A 32 -9.81 21.36 -1.63
C VAL A 32 -10.59 21.70 -0.36
N LEU A 33 -10.59 20.80 0.63
CA LEU A 33 -11.23 21.03 1.93
C LEU A 33 -10.65 22.26 2.63
N TYR A 34 -9.33 22.38 2.68
CA TYR A 34 -8.65 23.56 3.22
C TYR A 34 -9.02 24.83 2.45
N GLY A 35 -9.08 24.79 1.12
CA GLY A 35 -9.48 25.92 0.29
C GLY A 35 -10.93 26.36 0.52
N ALA A 36 -11.84 25.40 0.72
CA ALA A 36 -13.23 25.66 1.07
C ALA A 36 -13.36 26.24 2.49
N ALA A 37 -12.72 25.60 3.48
CA ALA A 37 -12.66 26.09 4.86
C ALA A 37 -12.09 27.51 4.93
N ARG A 38 -11.01 27.80 4.20
CA ARG A 38 -10.41 29.13 4.14
C ARG A 38 -11.36 30.18 3.54
N ARG A 39 -12.17 29.83 2.55
CA ARG A 39 -13.20 30.75 2.01
C ARG A 39 -14.34 30.98 3.00
N GLY A 40 -14.77 29.94 3.72
CA GLY A 40 -15.81 30.05 4.75
C GLY A 40 -15.36 30.83 5.99
N VAL A 41 -14.12 30.62 6.42
CA VAL A 41 -13.42 31.39 7.47
C VAL A 41 -12.99 32.79 6.95
N GLY A 42 -13.18 33.05 5.64
CA GLY A 42 -12.64 34.21 4.94
C GLY A 42 -13.55 35.43 4.85
N ARG A 43 -13.45 36.32 5.85
CA ARG A 43 -13.46 37.81 5.81
C ARG A 43 -13.39 38.42 7.22
N THR A 44 -13.71 37.63 8.25
CA THR A 44 -13.85 38.07 9.65
C THR A 44 -12.83 37.47 10.62
N SER A 45 -12.02 36.48 10.20
CA SER A 45 -11.11 35.76 11.09
C SER A 45 -9.69 36.34 11.13
N SER A 46 -9.07 36.31 12.33
CA SER A 46 -7.71 36.79 12.56
C SER A 46 -6.66 36.02 11.76
N PRO A 47 -5.49 36.62 11.43
CA PRO A 47 -4.38 35.91 10.78
C PRO A 47 -3.95 34.64 11.52
N HIS A 48 -4.02 34.66 12.86
CA HIS A 48 -3.70 33.51 13.68
C HIS A 48 -4.62 32.30 13.42
N ALA A 49 -5.93 32.51 13.26
CA ALA A 49 -6.86 31.42 12.95
C ALA A 49 -6.58 30.82 11.57
N ARG A 50 -6.27 31.66 10.58
CA ARG A 50 -5.89 31.23 9.22
C ARG A 50 -4.58 30.45 9.21
N TYR A 51 -3.61 30.88 10.02
CA TYR A 51 -2.35 30.18 10.24
C TYR A 51 -2.59 28.78 10.83
N LEU A 52 -3.36 28.66 11.91
CA LEU A 52 -3.67 27.36 12.53
C LEU A 52 -4.39 26.41 11.57
N LEU A 53 -5.35 26.93 10.79
CA LEU A 53 -6.05 26.14 9.78
C LEU A 53 -5.08 25.59 8.71
N ALA A 54 -4.11 26.40 8.27
CA ALA A 54 -3.11 25.97 7.31
C ALA A 54 -2.14 24.94 7.90
N CYS A 55 -1.71 25.12 9.16
CA CYS A 55 -0.90 24.14 9.88
C CYS A 55 -1.63 22.80 10.05
N ALA A 56 -2.92 22.81 10.38
CA ALA A 56 -3.74 21.60 10.49
C ALA A 56 -3.85 20.87 9.14
N ALA A 57 -4.03 21.60 8.04
CA ALA A 57 -4.05 21.01 6.70
C ALA A 57 -2.72 20.34 6.34
N LEU A 58 -1.58 20.98 6.64
CA LEU A 58 -0.26 20.38 6.40
C LEU A 58 -0.02 19.15 7.27
N ALA A 59 -0.43 19.17 8.54
CA ALA A 59 -0.35 18.02 9.43
C ALA A 59 -1.18 16.83 8.92
N ALA A 60 -2.40 17.09 8.41
CA ALA A 60 -3.22 16.07 7.77
C ALA A 60 -2.56 15.50 6.51
N MET A 61 -1.92 16.34 5.69
CA MET A 61 -1.14 15.88 4.52
C MET A 61 0.04 14.99 4.92
N MET A 62 0.70 15.24 6.05
CA MET A 62 1.77 14.36 6.55
C MET A 62 1.24 13.05 7.14
N ALA A 63 0.06 13.06 7.77
CA ALA A 63 -0.54 11.88 8.38
C ALA A 63 -1.14 10.90 7.35
N ALA A 64 -1.74 11.40 6.26
CA ALA A 64 -2.41 10.59 5.24
C ALA A 64 -1.54 9.43 4.66
N PRO A 65 -0.28 9.64 4.24
CA PRO A 65 0.54 8.54 3.75
C PRO A 65 0.91 7.53 4.85
N LEU A 66 1.07 7.97 6.11
CA LEU A 66 1.35 7.06 7.24
C LEU A 66 0.15 6.17 7.54
N VAL A 67 -1.06 6.74 7.50
CA VAL A 67 -2.32 5.98 7.65
C VAL A 67 -2.47 5.00 6.49
N THR A 68 -2.25 5.44 5.25
CA THR A 68 -2.34 4.59 4.05
C THR A 68 -1.35 3.43 4.12
N TRP A 69 -0.11 3.73 4.53
CA TRP A 69 0.88 2.71 4.80
C TRP A 69 0.37 1.71 5.82
N GLY A 70 -0.12 2.15 6.99
CA GLY A 70 -0.63 1.27 8.05
C GLY A 70 -1.83 0.41 7.63
N VAL A 71 -2.75 0.96 6.83
CA VAL A 71 -3.95 0.26 6.35
C VAL A 71 -3.62 -0.78 5.28
N MET A 72 -2.64 -0.53 4.41
CA MET A 72 -2.17 -1.53 3.45
C MET A 72 -1.35 -2.59 4.19
N GLY A 73 -2.01 -3.64 4.69
CA GLY A 73 -1.36 -4.75 5.39
C GLY A 73 -0.23 -5.40 4.57
N SER A 74 0.71 -6.06 5.25
CA SER A 74 1.75 -6.85 4.58
C SER A 74 1.09 -7.95 3.73
N PRO A 75 1.57 -8.24 2.50
CA PRO A 75 1.00 -9.27 1.63
C PRO A 75 1.09 -10.72 2.14
N ASP A 76 1.45 -10.96 3.40
CA ASP A 76 1.74 -12.29 3.94
C ASP A 76 0.49 -13.05 4.44
N ALA A 77 -0.71 -12.62 4.05
CA ALA A 77 -1.95 -13.34 4.35
C ALA A 77 -2.50 -14.04 3.09
N SER A 78 -2.09 -15.29 2.93
CA SER A 78 -2.62 -16.32 2.02
C SER A 78 -2.11 -16.31 0.56
N PRO A 79 -1.59 -17.45 0.05
CA PRO A 79 -1.31 -17.66 -1.37
C PRO A 79 -2.53 -17.50 -2.30
N ASP A 80 -3.75 -17.42 -1.76
CA ASP A 80 -5.02 -17.40 -2.51
C ASP A 80 -5.41 -16.03 -3.10
N ALA A 81 -4.72 -14.94 -2.74
CA ALA A 81 -5.06 -13.61 -3.28
C ALA A 81 -4.92 -13.51 -4.80
N ALA A 82 -4.05 -14.35 -5.41
CA ALA A 82 -3.85 -14.41 -6.85
C ALA A 82 -5.04 -15.02 -7.63
N TYR A 83 -6.01 -15.64 -6.95
CA TYR A 83 -7.20 -16.28 -7.56
C TYR A 83 -8.52 -15.54 -7.35
N ARG A 84 -8.51 -14.41 -6.64
CA ARG A 84 -9.72 -13.62 -6.39
C ARG A 84 -9.98 -12.66 -7.55
N ILE A 85 -10.57 -13.16 -8.64
CA ILE A 85 -11.43 -12.29 -9.44
C ILE A 85 -12.66 -12.02 -8.56
N ARG A 86 -12.85 -10.78 -8.09
CA ARG A 86 -14.17 -10.36 -7.61
C ARG A 86 -15.10 -10.43 -8.80
N SER A 87 -15.92 -11.48 -8.89
CA SER A 87 -17.13 -11.48 -9.70
C SER A 87 -18.15 -10.53 -9.06
N THR A 88 -17.86 -9.23 -9.01
CA THR A 88 -18.95 -8.26 -8.90
C THR A 88 -19.74 -8.33 -10.20
N PRO A 89 -21.05 -8.64 -10.18
CA PRO A 89 -21.85 -8.58 -11.37
C PRO A 89 -21.78 -7.16 -11.94
N PRO A 90 -21.77 -6.97 -13.27
CA PRO A 90 -22.05 -5.65 -13.84
C PRO A 90 -23.47 -5.32 -13.41
N ALA A 91 -23.61 -4.46 -12.39
CA ALA A 91 -24.91 -3.93 -12.01
C ALA A 91 -25.49 -3.23 -13.24
N ALA A 92 -26.51 -3.84 -13.84
CA ALA A 92 -27.35 -3.19 -14.82
C ALA A 92 -28.04 -1.99 -14.16
N SER A 93 -27.84 -0.80 -14.73
CA SER A 93 -28.71 0.40 -14.75
C SER A 93 -29.33 0.87 -13.43
N ALA A 94 -29.34 2.12 -12.98
CA ALA A 94 -29.02 3.46 -13.46
C ALA A 94 -28.98 4.32 -12.16
N THR A 95 -28.30 5.47 -12.03
CA THR A 95 -28.69 6.76 -12.63
C THR A 95 -27.57 7.79 -12.36
N GLY A 96 -27.21 8.58 -13.37
CA GLY A 96 -26.72 9.96 -13.21
C GLY A 96 -25.27 10.15 -12.77
N ILE A 97 -24.33 9.96 -13.68
CA ILE A 97 -23.26 10.90 -14.12
C ILE A 97 -22.54 10.16 -15.26
N VAL A 98 -22.75 10.59 -16.49
CA VAL A 98 -21.96 10.11 -17.63
C VAL A 98 -20.60 10.81 -17.54
N VAL A 99 -19.64 10.19 -16.85
CA VAL A 99 -18.24 10.52 -17.08
C VAL A 99 -17.89 9.92 -18.43
N THR A 100 -17.77 10.76 -19.45
CA THR A 100 -17.22 10.37 -20.75
C THR A 100 -15.75 9.99 -20.53
N THR A 101 -15.49 8.74 -20.15
CA THR A 101 -14.12 8.20 -20.11
C THR A 101 -13.65 8.07 -21.55
N THR A 102 -12.92 9.07 -22.05
CA THR A 102 -12.18 8.96 -23.30
C THR A 102 -11.21 7.78 -23.19
N ARG A 103 -11.53 6.67 -23.87
CA ARG A 103 -10.63 5.52 -23.96
C ARG A 103 -9.33 5.96 -24.64
N LEU A 104 -8.20 5.71 -23.99
CA LEU A 104 -6.88 5.97 -24.57
C LEU A 104 -6.70 5.18 -25.90
N PRO A 105 -5.99 5.74 -26.88
CA PRO A 105 -5.64 5.05 -28.13
C PRO A 105 -4.97 3.70 -27.84
N ALA A 106 -5.19 2.71 -28.71
CA ALA A 106 -4.68 1.35 -28.51
C ALA A 106 -3.15 1.28 -28.35
N SER A 107 -2.40 2.19 -28.98
CA SER A 107 -0.95 2.34 -28.84
C SER A 107 -0.53 2.84 -27.45
N ALA A 108 -1.27 3.79 -26.88
CA ALA A 108 -1.04 4.28 -25.52
C ALA A 108 -1.39 3.20 -24.48
N ARG A 109 -2.46 2.43 -24.71
CA ARG A 109 -2.78 1.23 -23.90
C ARG A 109 -1.68 0.18 -23.99
N ALA A 110 -1.18 -0.16 -25.18
CA ALA A 110 -0.12 -1.15 -25.35
C ALA A 110 1.20 -0.74 -24.65
N ALA A 111 1.56 0.55 -24.69
CA ALA A 111 2.73 1.05 -23.97
C ALA A 111 2.56 1.02 -22.43
N VAL A 112 1.34 1.26 -21.93
CA VAL A 112 0.99 1.19 -20.50
C VAL A 112 0.89 -0.26 -20.01
N TYR A 113 0.38 -1.19 -20.83
CA TYR A 113 0.31 -2.62 -20.51
C TYR A 113 1.64 -3.36 -20.69
N ALA A 114 2.61 -2.79 -21.41
CA ALA A 114 3.95 -3.35 -21.54
C ALA A 114 4.81 -3.18 -20.26
N VAL A 115 4.39 -2.32 -19.33
CA VAL A 115 5.04 -2.14 -18.03
C VAL A 115 4.27 -2.97 -17.00
N GLU A 116 4.88 -4.04 -16.48
CA GLU A 116 4.29 -4.77 -15.37
C GLU A 116 4.01 -3.80 -14.19
N PRO A 117 2.86 -3.87 -13.50
CA PRO A 117 2.51 -2.96 -12.40
C PRO A 117 3.61 -2.82 -11.34
N THR A 118 4.39 -3.88 -11.12
CA THR A 118 5.54 -3.95 -10.22
C THR A 118 6.73 -3.08 -10.67
N GLN A 119 6.97 -2.96 -11.98
CA GLN A 119 8.04 -2.15 -12.54
C GLN A 119 7.71 -0.65 -12.47
N PHE A 120 6.45 -0.27 -12.70
CA PHE A 120 6.01 1.12 -12.58
C PHE A 120 6.22 1.65 -11.15
N LEU A 121 5.76 0.90 -10.14
CA LEU A 121 5.88 1.31 -8.74
C LEU A 121 7.34 1.42 -8.29
N THR A 122 8.20 0.53 -8.79
CA THR A 122 9.64 0.60 -8.53
C THR A 122 10.25 1.91 -9.04
N TRP A 123 9.88 2.35 -10.25
CA TRP A 123 10.33 3.64 -10.79
C TRP A 123 9.79 4.83 -10.00
N VAL A 124 8.52 4.79 -9.60
CA VAL A 124 7.92 5.84 -8.75
C VAL A 124 8.72 6.01 -7.46
N VAL A 125 9.03 4.91 -6.76
CA VAL A 125 9.82 4.93 -5.52
C VAL A 125 11.24 5.45 -5.77
N MET A 126 11.89 5.02 -6.85
CA MET A 126 13.26 5.45 -7.17
C MET A 126 13.36 6.95 -7.47
N VAL A 127 12.44 7.48 -8.28
CA VAL A 127 12.38 8.91 -8.59
C VAL A 127 12.08 9.71 -7.33
N TRP A 128 11.15 9.23 -6.51
CA TRP A 128 10.82 9.84 -5.23
C TRP A 128 12.04 9.86 -4.28
N LEU A 129 12.75 8.73 -4.12
CA LEU A 129 13.96 8.65 -3.31
C LEU A 129 15.04 9.63 -3.78
N ALA A 130 15.29 9.69 -5.08
CA ALA A 130 16.28 10.60 -5.65
C ALA A 130 15.93 12.07 -5.37
N GLY A 131 14.67 12.47 -5.60
CA GLY A 131 14.20 13.82 -5.30
C GLY A 131 14.24 14.16 -3.82
N ALA A 132 13.81 13.23 -2.97
CA ALA A 132 13.88 13.38 -1.52
C ALA A 132 15.33 13.59 -1.06
N VAL A 133 16.29 12.77 -1.50
CA VAL A 133 17.71 12.92 -1.14
C VAL A 133 18.24 14.31 -1.50
N VAL A 134 17.96 14.81 -2.72
CA VAL A 134 18.40 16.15 -3.14
C VAL A 134 17.84 17.23 -2.21
N LEU A 135 16.56 17.17 -1.87
CA LEU A 135 15.92 18.15 -0.99
C LEU A 135 16.37 18.03 0.47
N TRP A 136 16.67 16.82 0.95
CA TRP A 136 17.27 16.58 2.26
C TRP A 136 18.69 17.13 2.33
N VAL A 137 19.52 16.95 1.30
CA VAL A 137 20.85 17.57 1.23
C VAL A 137 20.74 19.09 1.26
N ARG A 138 19.79 19.68 0.50
CA ARG A 138 19.51 21.12 0.55
C ARG A 138 19.06 21.56 1.96
N LEU A 139 18.21 20.79 2.62
CA LEU A 139 17.72 21.07 3.97
C LEU A 139 18.87 21.07 4.98
N VAL A 140 19.67 20.00 5.00
CA VAL A 140 20.85 19.87 5.86
C VAL A 140 21.86 20.98 5.56
N GLY A 141 22.10 21.29 4.28
CA GLY A 141 22.94 22.41 3.87
C GLY A 141 22.44 23.75 4.42
N GLY A 142 21.13 24.00 4.37
CA GLY A 142 20.51 25.18 4.98
C GLY A 142 20.70 25.26 6.48
N TRP A 143 20.60 24.13 7.18
CA TRP A 143 20.90 24.02 8.61
C TRP A 143 22.37 24.30 8.92
N VAL A 144 23.30 23.77 8.12
CA VAL A 144 24.75 24.03 8.27
C VAL A 144 25.06 25.51 8.04
N VAL A 145 24.45 26.13 7.02
CA VAL A 145 24.61 27.57 6.75
C VAL A 145 24.07 28.39 7.93
N ALA A 146 22.89 28.08 8.45
CA ALA A 146 22.32 28.75 9.62
C ALA A 146 23.22 28.59 10.86
N ALA A 147 23.74 27.39 11.11
CA ALA A 147 24.69 27.14 12.20
C ALA A 147 25.98 27.95 12.01
N ARG A 148 26.50 28.04 10.78
CA ARG A 148 27.69 28.82 10.44
C ARG A 148 27.48 30.32 10.66
N MET A 149 26.30 30.85 10.32
CA MET A 149 25.94 32.26 10.55
C MET A 149 25.98 32.65 12.03
N ARG A 150 25.72 31.71 12.94
CA ARG A 150 25.81 31.93 14.38
C ARG A 150 27.25 31.97 14.91
N LEU A 151 28.18 31.32 14.21
CA LEU A 151 29.55 31.10 14.69
C LEU A 151 30.61 31.92 13.95
N THR A 152 30.30 32.47 12.77
CA THR A 152 31.28 33.08 11.85
C THR A 152 31.05 34.58 11.68
N LEU A 153 32.10 35.40 11.86
CA LEU A 153 32.04 36.86 11.70
C LEU A 153 30.91 37.52 12.51
N VAL A 154 30.78 37.06 13.76
CA VAL A 154 29.78 37.55 14.71
C VAL A 154 30.46 38.17 15.92
N ARG A 155 29.90 39.29 16.41
CA ARG A 155 30.31 39.92 17.68
C ARG A 155 29.09 40.14 18.57
N CYS A 156 29.29 40.20 19.89
CA CYS A 156 28.22 40.63 20.79
C CYS A 156 27.80 42.07 20.45
N ALA A 157 26.49 42.32 20.44
CA ALA A 157 25.99 43.69 20.30
C ALA A 157 26.41 44.55 21.50
N PRO A 158 26.52 45.88 21.33
CA PRO A 158 26.80 46.81 22.42
C PRO A 158 25.88 46.60 23.62
N PRO A 159 26.34 46.85 24.87
CA PRO A 159 25.55 46.59 26.08
C PRO A 159 24.17 47.26 26.06
N GLU A 160 24.09 48.47 25.52
CA GLU A 160 22.87 49.25 25.33
C GLU A 160 21.82 48.46 24.54
N TRP A 161 22.22 47.86 23.41
CA TRP A 161 21.33 47.08 22.55
C TRP A 161 20.98 45.71 23.12
N GLN A 162 21.84 45.13 23.96
CA GLN A 162 21.48 43.91 24.72
C GLN A 162 20.39 44.22 25.74
N GLU A 163 20.49 45.37 26.41
CA GLU A 163 19.50 45.80 27.39
C GLU A 163 18.18 46.16 26.71
N THR A 164 18.20 46.87 25.58
CA THR A 164 17.01 47.11 24.76
C THR A 164 16.35 45.78 24.36
N LEU A 165 17.12 44.79 23.88
CA LEU A 165 16.55 43.47 23.54
C LEU A 165 15.91 42.79 24.76
N ARG A 166 16.52 42.91 25.95
CA ARG A 166 15.98 42.37 27.20
C ARG A 166 14.64 43.01 27.56
N ILE A 167 14.53 44.33 27.44
CA ILE A 167 13.29 45.09 27.69
C ILE A 167 12.21 44.69 26.68
N LEU A 168 12.52 44.68 25.38
CA LEU A 168 11.57 44.28 24.33
C LEU A 168 11.10 42.82 24.51
N SER A 169 12.02 41.93 24.92
CA SER A 169 11.67 40.53 25.22
C SER A 169 10.69 40.42 26.38
N ALA A 170 10.86 41.25 27.42
CA ALA A 170 9.95 41.30 28.55
C ALA A 170 8.57 41.83 28.16
N TRP A 171 8.49 42.87 27.31
CA TRP A 171 7.21 43.39 26.79
C TRP A 171 6.45 42.36 25.96
N LEU A 172 7.15 41.53 25.19
CA LEU A 172 6.57 40.38 24.47
C LEU A 172 6.29 39.16 25.37
N GLY A 173 6.63 39.22 26.67
CA GLY A 173 6.42 38.12 27.62
C GLY A 173 7.24 36.87 27.30
N LEU A 174 8.46 37.02 26.79
CA LEU A 174 9.39 35.91 26.58
C LEU A 174 10.03 35.48 27.90
N THR A 175 9.96 34.19 28.20
CA THR A 175 10.55 33.60 29.41
C THR A 175 11.96 33.07 29.20
N ARG A 176 12.40 32.92 27.95
CA ARG A 176 13.71 32.37 27.58
C ARG A 176 14.71 33.50 27.31
N PRO A 177 15.97 33.36 27.74
CA PRO A 177 16.99 34.35 27.43
C PRO A 177 17.33 34.32 25.94
N VAL A 178 17.21 35.47 25.28
CA VAL A 178 17.58 35.69 23.88
C VAL A 178 18.86 36.52 23.84
N ARG A 179 19.81 36.17 22.96
CA ARG A 179 21.05 36.93 22.79
C ARG A 179 21.02 37.73 21.50
N LEU A 180 21.47 38.98 21.56
CA LEU A 180 21.68 39.80 20.37
C LEU A 180 23.14 39.67 19.88
N LEU A 181 23.31 39.44 18.60
CA LEU A 181 24.61 39.31 17.98
C LEU A 181 24.66 40.15 16.69
N VAL A 182 25.78 40.81 16.45
CA VAL A 182 26.02 41.58 15.22
C VAL A 182 26.78 40.73 14.24
N SER A 183 26.26 40.57 13.03
CA SER A 183 26.88 39.74 11.99
C SER A 183 27.12 40.54 10.72
N ALA A 184 28.30 40.31 10.12
CA ALA A 184 28.65 40.84 8.81
C ALA A 184 28.11 39.97 7.65
N LEU A 185 27.57 38.78 7.96
CA LEU A 185 27.09 37.82 6.95
C LEU A 185 25.58 37.95 6.65
N VAL A 186 24.81 38.51 7.58
CA VAL A 186 23.36 38.69 7.42
C VAL A 186 23.04 40.08 6.92
N GLN A 187 22.05 40.20 6.03
CA GLN A 187 21.62 41.47 5.45
C GLN A 187 20.31 42.00 6.04
N VAL A 188 19.59 41.16 6.79
CA VAL A 188 18.35 41.48 7.50
C VAL A 188 18.45 40.86 8.90
N PRO A 189 17.86 41.48 9.94
CA PRO A 189 17.67 40.83 11.23
C PRO A 189 17.14 39.41 11.04
N THR A 190 17.77 38.41 11.65
CA THR A 190 17.40 37.01 11.46
C THR A 190 17.55 36.24 12.76
N VAL A 191 16.50 35.52 13.15
CA VAL A 191 16.57 34.56 14.26
C VAL A 191 17.25 33.26 13.83
N VAL A 192 18.23 32.81 14.62
CA VAL A 192 18.90 31.52 14.45
C VAL A 192 18.87 30.70 15.75
N GLY A 193 18.50 29.42 15.61
CA GLY A 193 18.53 28.43 16.69
C GLY A 193 17.23 28.33 17.48
N TRP A 194 16.97 27.15 18.05
CA TRP A 194 15.71 26.83 18.71
C TRP A 194 15.80 26.65 20.23
N LEU A 195 16.82 25.93 20.71
CA LEU A 195 17.08 25.72 22.14
C LEU A 195 17.64 26.98 22.83
N ARG A 196 18.51 27.70 22.12
CA ARG A 196 19.12 28.95 22.56
C ARG A 196 19.02 29.96 21.41
N PRO A 197 17.86 30.60 21.23
CA PRO A 197 17.63 31.49 20.09
C PRO A 197 18.56 32.71 20.17
N VAL A 198 19.10 33.08 19.02
CA VAL A 198 19.99 34.23 18.84
C VAL A 198 19.42 35.08 17.73
N VAL A 199 19.28 36.38 17.98
CA VAL A 199 18.92 37.36 16.95
C VAL A 199 20.22 37.90 16.36
N LEU A 200 20.43 37.66 15.07
CA LEU A 200 21.55 38.21 14.30
C LEU A 200 21.10 39.50 13.64
N VAL A 201 21.80 40.60 13.88
CA VAL A 201 21.53 41.90 13.27
C VAL A 201 22.67 42.27 12.32
N PRO A 202 22.38 42.77 11.10
CA PRO A 202 23.41 43.28 10.19
C PRO A 202 24.19 44.43 10.82
N VAL A 203 25.51 44.48 10.61
CA VAL A 203 26.34 45.62 11.06
C VAL A 203 25.77 46.96 10.58
N GLY A 204 25.32 47.02 9.32
CA GLY A 204 24.73 48.22 8.74
C GLY A 204 23.39 48.63 9.35
N ALA A 205 22.65 47.71 9.97
CA ALA A 205 21.37 48.03 10.60
C ALA A 205 21.56 48.75 11.95
N ILE A 206 22.59 48.39 12.72
CA ILE A 206 22.88 49.04 14.02
C ILE A 206 23.40 50.47 13.83
N GLY A 207 24.21 50.72 12.80
CA GLY A 207 24.75 52.05 12.53
C GLY A 207 23.93 52.91 11.57
N GLY A 208 23.06 52.30 10.75
CA GLY A 208 22.37 52.97 9.64
C GLY A 208 20.86 53.15 9.81
N LEU A 209 20.22 52.50 10.78
CA LEU A 209 18.79 52.67 11.06
C LEU A 209 18.57 53.51 12.33
N PRO A 210 17.54 54.39 12.34
CA PRO A 210 17.06 55.00 13.57
C PRO A 210 16.71 53.95 14.63
N ALA A 211 16.96 54.25 15.91
CA ALA A 211 16.76 53.30 17.01
C ALA A 211 15.33 52.71 17.03
N ALA A 212 14.31 53.56 16.89
CA ALA A 212 12.91 53.14 16.85
C ALA A 212 12.61 52.17 15.68
N HIS A 213 13.28 52.33 14.53
CA HIS A 213 13.11 51.40 13.41
C HIS A 213 13.75 50.04 13.72
N LEU A 214 14.93 50.02 14.34
CA LEU A 214 15.59 48.77 14.72
C LEU A 214 14.82 48.05 15.84
N GLU A 215 14.29 48.77 16.83
CA GLU A 215 13.43 48.21 17.88
C GLU A 215 12.18 47.54 17.32
N ALA A 216 11.51 48.18 16.35
CA ALA A 216 10.33 47.62 15.70
C ALA A 216 10.66 46.32 14.92
N LEU A 217 11.83 46.26 14.27
CA LEU A 217 12.31 45.04 13.61
C LEU A 217 12.69 43.94 14.63
N LEU A 218 13.31 44.30 15.76
CA LEU A 218 13.63 43.36 16.82
C LEU A 218 12.36 42.77 17.46
N LEU A 219 11.31 43.57 17.67
CA LEU A 219 10.01 43.07 18.13
C LEU A 219 9.42 42.02 17.19
N HIS A 220 9.55 42.21 15.88
CA HIS A 220 9.12 41.22 14.87
C HIS A 220 9.91 39.91 14.98
N GLU A 221 11.25 39.98 15.06
CA GLU A 221 12.09 38.80 15.22
C GLU A 221 11.83 38.07 16.56
N LEU A 222 11.62 38.81 17.64
CA LEU A 222 11.24 38.25 18.94
C LEU A 222 9.85 37.58 18.90
N ALA A 223 8.92 38.08 18.09
CA ALA A 223 7.61 37.45 17.89
C ALA A 223 7.74 36.05 17.26
N HIS A 224 8.67 35.83 16.32
CA HIS A 224 8.97 34.50 15.78
C HIS A 224 9.44 33.52 16.87
N ILE A 225 10.26 34.00 17.81
CA ILE A 225 10.74 33.19 18.94
C ILE A 225 9.58 32.84 19.86
N ARG A 226 8.75 33.82 20.23
CA ARG A 226 7.59 33.62 21.12
C ARG A 226 6.59 32.60 20.54
N ARG A 227 6.33 32.68 19.24
CA ARG A 227 5.39 31.79 18.53
C ARG A 227 5.99 30.44 18.13
N HIS A 228 7.26 30.19 18.46
CA HIS A 228 7.97 28.94 18.15
C HIS A 228 7.94 28.61 16.65
N ASP A 229 7.99 29.64 15.79
CA ASP A 229 7.80 29.49 14.35
C ASP A 229 8.87 28.62 13.67
N TYR A 230 10.03 28.45 14.32
CA TYR A 230 11.07 27.53 13.87
C TYR A 230 10.59 26.06 13.81
N LEU A 231 9.71 25.62 14.71
CA LEU A 231 9.18 24.25 14.73
C LEU A 231 8.32 24.01 13.49
N VAL A 232 7.43 24.96 13.22
CA VAL A 232 6.56 24.90 12.05
C VAL A 232 7.38 25.00 10.78
N ASN A 233 8.41 25.84 10.73
CA ASN A 233 9.33 25.91 9.60
C ASN A 233 10.08 24.58 9.35
N MET A 234 10.51 23.90 10.42
CA MET A 234 11.13 22.58 10.33
C MET A 234 10.15 21.54 9.76
N LEU A 235 8.92 21.49 10.28
CA LEU A 235 7.88 20.58 9.80
C LEU A 235 7.50 20.87 8.35
N GLN A 236 7.39 22.15 7.95
CA GLN A 236 7.19 22.56 6.57
C GLN A 236 8.32 22.07 5.67
N SER A 237 9.58 22.20 6.11
CA SER A 237 10.73 21.78 5.33
C SER A 237 10.76 20.26 5.13
N VAL A 238 10.40 19.49 6.16
CA VAL A 238 10.27 18.03 6.08
C VAL A 238 9.12 17.63 5.15
N ALA A 239 7.96 18.29 5.28
CA ALA A 239 6.81 18.03 4.42
C ALA A 239 7.12 18.35 2.94
N GLU A 240 7.77 19.48 2.67
CA GLU A 240 8.20 19.87 1.32
C GLU A 240 9.25 18.93 0.75
N ALA A 241 10.13 18.36 1.58
CA ALA A 241 11.12 17.38 1.12
C ALA A 241 10.51 16.01 0.81
N LEU A 242 9.56 15.53 1.63
CA LEU A 242 8.93 14.22 1.46
C LEU A 242 7.81 14.22 0.41
N LEU A 243 7.09 15.32 0.28
CA LEU A 243 5.90 15.45 -0.58
C LEU A 243 6.13 16.46 -1.71
N PHE A 244 7.40 16.66 -2.11
CA PHE A 244 7.84 17.67 -3.08
C PHE A 244 7.14 17.61 -4.43
N TYR A 245 6.70 16.41 -4.84
CA TYR A 245 6.04 16.18 -6.11
C TYR A 245 4.59 16.70 -6.14
N HIS A 246 4.02 17.06 -4.98
CA HIS A 246 2.62 17.44 -4.88
C HIS A 246 2.44 18.98 -4.82
N PRO A 247 1.86 19.63 -5.86
CA PRO A 247 1.73 21.09 -5.92
C PRO A 247 0.92 21.68 -4.76
N ALA A 248 -0.08 20.95 -4.25
CA ALA A 248 -0.90 21.46 -3.16
C ALA A 248 -0.14 21.61 -1.83
N VAL A 249 0.93 20.81 -1.61
CA VAL A 249 1.76 20.94 -0.41
C VAL A 249 2.52 22.26 -0.45
N TRP A 250 3.10 22.61 -1.60
CA TRP A 250 3.75 23.91 -1.82
C TRP A 250 2.79 25.08 -1.65
N TRP A 251 1.54 24.94 -2.11
CA TRP A 251 0.51 25.95 -1.95
C TRP A 251 0.13 26.19 -0.48
N VAL A 252 -0.18 25.13 0.27
CA VAL A 252 -0.50 25.22 1.71
C VAL A 252 0.70 25.77 2.49
N SER A 253 1.91 25.28 2.21
CA SER A 253 3.13 25.76 2.84
C SER A 253 3.41 27.24 2.51
N GLY A 254 3.12 27.67 1.28
CA GLY A 254 3.14 29.08 0.88
C GLY A 254 2.20 29.95 1.73
N HIS A 255 0.99 29.48 2.00
CA HIS A 255 0.06 30.17 2.89
C HIS A 255 0.54 30.22 4.34
N ILE A 256 1.08 29.13 4.88
CA ILE A 256 1.65 29.13 6.23
C ILE A 256 2.74 30.19 6.34
N ARG A 257 3.64 30.28 5.35
CA ARG A 257 4.68 31.32 5.29
C ARG A 257 4.07 32.73 5.30
N CYS A 258 3.08 33.00 4.44
CA CYS A 258 2.44 34.31 4.40
C CYS A 258 1.74 34.67 5.72
N GLU A 259 0.88 33.79 6.24
CA GLU A 259 0.11 34.04 7.46
C GLU A 259 1.01 34.14 8.71
N ARG A 260 2.17 33.46 8.71
CA ARG A 260 3.19 33.60 9.76
C ARG A 260 3.75 35.02 9.85
N GLU A 261 4.19 35.58 8.73
CA GLU A 261 4.69 36.97 8.68
C GLU A 261 3.61 37.94 9.17
N LEU A 262 2.37 37.72 8.71
CA LEU A 262 1.20 38.51 9.10
C LEU A 262 0.94 38.48 10.61
N CYS A 263 1.11 37.33 11.27
CA CYS A 263 0.96 37.19 12.72
C CYS A 263 2.10 37.88 13.50
N CYS A 264 3.33 37.81 13.00
CA CYS A 264 4.48 38.46 13.64
C CYS A 264 4.41 39.99 13.52
N ASP A 265 3.94 40.49 12.38
CA ASP A 265 3.64 41.92 12.19
C ASP A 265 2.60 42.41 13.22
N ASP A 266 1.50 41.67 13.41
CA ASP A 266 0.46 42.04 14.38
C ASP A 266 0.99 42.03 15.82
N ALA A 267 1.83 41.04 16.16
CA ALA A 267 2.46 40.97 17.47
C ALA A 267 3.42 42.15 17.70
N ALA A 268 4.26 42.51 16.72
CA ALA A 268 5.17 43.63 16.83
C ALA A 268 4.42 44.96 17.02
N VAL A 269 3.38 45.21 16.21
CA VAL A 269 2.56 46.43 16.29
C VAL A 269 1.76 46.51 17.59
N SER A 270 1.25 45.38 18.09
CA SER A 270 0.50 45.35 19.35
C SER A 270 1.32 45.81 20.55
N VAL A 271 2.65 45.65 20.51
CA VAL A 271 3.57 46.05 21.58
C VAL A 271 4.16 47.43 21.32
N SER A 272 4.54 47.75 20.07
CA SER A 272 5.13 49.05 19.74
C SER A 272 4.12 50.19 19.71
N GLY A 273 2.84 49.89 19.44
CA GLY A 273 1.77 50.89 19.30
C GLY A 273 1.86 51.77 18.04
N ASP A 274 2.91 51.62 17.22
CA ASP A 274 3.17 52.47 16.07
C ASP A 274 3.39 51.65 14.79
N ALA A 275 2.29 51.40 14.07
CA ALA A 275 2.28 50.70 12.80
C ALA A 275 3.00 51.48 11.68
N LEU A 276 3.01 52.81 11.74
CA LEU A 276 3.62 53.65 10.71
C LEU A 276 5.14 53.61 10.81
N THR A 277 5.69 53.71 12.02
CA THR A 277 7.12 53.55 12.28
C THR A 277 7.58 52.14 11.88
N TYR A 278 6.79 51.11 12.17
CA TYR A 278 7.10 49.76 11.70
C TYR A 278 7.10 49.64 10.17
N ALA A 279 6.08 50.19 9.48
CA ALA A 279 6.02 50.18 8.02
C ALA A 279 7.20 50.94 7.37
N ARG A 280 7.63 52.06 7.97
CA ARG A 280 8.82 52.81 7.56
C ARG A 280 10.10 52.01 7.78
N ALA A 281 10.24 51.36 8.93
CA ALA A 281 11.37 50.47 9.23
C ALA A 281 11.51 49.35 8.20
N LEU A 282 10.39 48.71 7.84
CA LEU A 282 10.33 47.64 6.84
C LEU A 282 10.72 48.14 5.44
N THR A 283 10.27 49.35 5.07
CA THR A 283 10.59 49.98 3.79
C THR A 283 12.07 50.38 3.72
N GLN A 284 12.62 50.95 4.79
CA GLN A 284 14.02 51.38 4.87
C GLN A 284 14.96 50.18 4.89
N LEU A 285 14.58 49.07 5.54
CA LEU A 285 15.37 47.85 5.49
C LEU A 285 15.46 47.26 4.08
N GLU A 286 14.35 47.31 3.33
CA GLU A 286 14.33 46.85 1.93
C GLU A 286 15.16 47.75 1.02
N SER A 287 15.16 49.07 1.22
CA SER A 287 15.95 50.00 0.39
C SER A 287 17.46 49.82 0.52
N HIS A 288 17.93 49.18 1.60
CA HIS A 288 19.35 48.88 1.84
C HIS A 288 19.77 47.50 1.32
N ARG A 289 18.85 46.71 0.72
CA ARG A 289 19.20 45.42 0.11
C ARG A 289 19.88 45.59 -1.25
N PRO A 290 20.88 44.76 -1.59
CA PRO A 290 21.52 44.78 -2.90
C PRO A 290 20.55 44.46 -4.05
N ALA A 291 20.62 45.21 -5.15
CA ALA A 291 19.72 45.10 -6.29
C ALA A 291 19.65 43.70 -6.96
N HIS A 292 20.70 42.88 -6.85
CA HIS A 292 20.72 41.51 -7.40
C HIS A 292 19.83 40.51 -6.62
N LEU A 293 19.49 40.82 -5.36
CA LEU A 293 18.57 40.03 -4.54
C LEU A 293 17.10 40.47 -4.73
N SER A 294 16.87 41.68 -5.25
CA SER A 294 15.53 42.19 -5.59
C SER A 294 14.85 41.36 -6.70
N ALA A 295 15.61 40.72 -7.59
CA ALA A 295 15.07 39.86 -8.66
C ALA A 295 14.48 38.54 -8.14
N ALA A 296 15.10 37.92 -7.13
CA ALA A 296 14.56 36.72 -6.46
C ALA A 296 13.31 37.06 -5.63
N ILE A 297 13.24 38.29 -5.11
CA ILE A 297 12.06 38.82 -4.44
C ILE A 297 10.99 39.21 -5.45
N ALA A 298 11.26 39.66 -6.67
CA ALA A 298 10.19 39.97 -7.64
C ALA A 298 9.25 38.77 -7.92
N ALA A 299 9.77 37.53 -7.84
CA ALA A 299 8.96 36.31 -7.89
C ALA A 299 8.10 36.07 -6.62
N ASN A 300 8.49 36.65 -5.48
CA ASN A 300 7.81 36.65 -4.17
C ASN A 300 7.26 38.05 -3.75
N GLY A 301 7.31 39.05 -4.64
CA GLY A 301 7.38 40.48 -4.30
C GLY A 301 6.05 41.08 -3.90
N GLY A 302 5.00 40.27 -3.99
CA GLY A 302 3.70 40.58 -3.42
C GLY A 302 3.68 40.54 -1.89
N SER A 303 4.61 39.88 -1.19
CA SER A 303 4.48 39.70 0.27
C SER A 303 4.76 40.97 1.07
N LEU A 304 5.86 41.68 0.79
CA LEU A 304 6.26 42.89 1.53
C LEU A 304 5.30 44.06 1.28
N SER A 305 4.98 44.29 0.01
CA SER A 305 4.06 45.34 -0.43
C SER A 305 2.64 45.13 0.11
N ASN A 306 2.19 43.88 0.26
CA ASN A 306 0.92 43.56 0.91
C ASN A 306 0.98 43.76 2.44
N ARG A 307 2.10 43.44 3.09
CA ARG A 307 2.30 43.69 4.53
C ARG A 307 2.23 45.19 4.85
N ILE A 308 2.99 46.02 4.12
CA ILE A 308 2.98 47.48 4.28
C ILE A 308 1.59 48.05 4.04
N ALA A 309 0.91 47.64 2.95
CA ALA A 309 -0.44 48.09 2.67
C ALA A 309 -1.41 47.75 3.81
N ARG A 310 -1.35 46.51 4.32
CA ARG A 310 -2.17 46.07 5.45
C ARG A 310 -1.93 46.92 6.71
N LEU A 311 -0.66 47.18 7.04
CA LEU A 311 -0.28 48.00 8.20
C LEU A 311 -0.80 49.44 8.09
N LEU A 312 -0.87 49.98 6.87
CA LEU A 312 -1.43 51.31 6.58
C LEU A 312 -2.96 51.31 6.42
N GLY A 313 -3.64 50.20 6.71
CA GLY A 313 -5.10 50.07 6.55
C GLY A 313 -5.57 50.02 5.09
N GLN A 314 -4.65 49.90 4.13
CA GLN A 314 -4.97 49.80 2.71
C GLN A 314 -5.28 48.36 2.32
N SER A 315 -6.49 48.13 1.80
CA SER A 315 -6.86 46.85 1.21
C SER A 315 -6.34 46.75 -0.22
N ARG A 316 -5.21 46.06 -0.42
CA ARG A 316 -4.77 45.66 -1.78
C ARG A 316 -5.47 44.37 -2.20
N PRO A 317 -5.87 44.22 -3.48
CA PRO A 317 -6.34 42.94 -3.98
C PRO A 317 -5.22 41.92 -3.79
N ALA A 318 -5.54 40.79 -3.15
CA ALA A 318 -4.58 39.72 -2.92
C ALA A 318 -3.94 39.32 -4.24
N VAL A 319 -2.64 39.58 -4.40
CA VAL A 319 -1.85 39.03 -5.51
C VAL A 319 -2.10 37.52 -5.50
N ARG A 320 -2.62 36.99 -6.61
CA ARG A 320 -2.95 35.56 -6.75
C ARG A 320 -1.67 34.73 -6.60
N THR A 321 -1.31 34.39 -5.37
CA THR A 321 -0.22 33.45 -5.04
C THR A 321 -0.69 31.98 -5.05
N GLY A 322 -1.90 31.72 -5.52
CA GLY A 322 -2.37 30.37 -5.78
C GLY A 322 -1.76 29.84 -7.08
N LEU A 323 -1.30 28.60 -7.09
CA LEU A 323 -1.11 27.89 -8.36
C LEU A 323 -2.39 28.07 -9.18
N GLY A 324 -2.25 28.57 -10.40
CA GLY A 324 -3.39 28.78 -11.28
C GLY A 324 -4.17 27.49 -11.50
N PRO A 325 -5.38 27.57 -12.09
CA PRO A 325 -6.19 26.39 -12.42
C PRO A 325 -5.41 25.28 -13.14
N GLY A 326 -4.32 25.64 -13.84
CA GLY A 326 -3.33 24.74 -14.45
C GLY A 326 -2.75 23.64 -13.53
N ALA A 327 -2.49 23.91 -12.25
CA ALA A 327 -1.92 22.88 -11.37
C ALA A 327 -2.97 21.92 -10.81
N PHE A 328 -4.19 22.41 -10.61
CA PHE A 328 -5.34 21.56 -10.29
C PHE A 328 -5.72 20.70 -11.49
N THR A 329 -5.60 21.20 -12.72
CA THR A 329 -5.78 20.38 -13.93
C THR A 329 -4.68 19.34 -14.09
N VAL A 330 -3.41 19.65 -13.78
CA VAL A 330 -2.32 18.64 -13.82
C VAL A 330 -2.52 17.58 -12.73
N ALA A 331 -2.91 17.97 -11.51
CA ALA A 331 -3.24 17.01 -10.45
C ALA A 331 -4.48 16.16 -10.79
N ALA A 332 -5.53 16.76 -11.36
CA ALA A 332 -6.71 16.04 -11.82
C ALA A 332 -6.40 15.11 -13.01
N LEU A 333 -5.52 15.52 -13.94
CA LEU A 333 -5.04 14.68 -15.03
C LEU A 333 -4.15 13.55 -14.52
N MET A 334 -3.34 13.76 -13.48
CA MET A 334 -2.55 12.72 -12.82
C MET A 334 -3.44 11.73 -12.06
N VAL A 335 -4.51 12.20 -11.41
CA VAL A 335 -5.53 11.34 -10.78
C VAL A 335 -6.33 10.56 -11.82
N ALA A 336 -6.73 11.21 -12.94
CA ALA A 336 -7.42 10.56 -14.05
C ALA A 336 -6.50 9.58 -14.81
N ALA A 337 -5.20 9.87 -14.90
CA ALA A 337 -4.20 8.95 -15.44
C ALA A 337 -3.98 7.76 -14.49
N ALA A 338 -3.89 7.99 -13.18
CA ALA A 338 -3.79 6.92 -12.19
C ALA A 338 -5.04 6.02 -12.19
N TYR A 339 -6.24 6.60 -12.23
CA TYR A 339 -7.50 5.87 -12.40
C TYR A 339 -7.62 5.20 -13.77
N GLY A 340 -7.09 5.82 -14.83
CA GLY A 340 -7.07 5.24 -16.18
C GLY A 340 -6.09 4.08 -16.31
N VAL A 341 -5.01 4.07 -15.52
CA VAL A 341 -4.03 2.97 -15.47
C VAL A 341 -4.52 1.82 -14.57
N LEU A 342 -5.31 2.10 -13.53
CA LEU A 342 -5.65 1.12 -12.49
C LEU A 342 -7.13 0.70 -12.46
N GLY A 343 -8.02 1.51 -13.03
CA GLY A 343 -9.47 1.29 -13.06
C GLY A 343 -10.00 0.79 -14.40
N GLN A 344 -9.14 0.55 -15.40
CA GLN A 344 -9.54 -0.21 -16.57
C GLN A 344 -9.65 -1.67 -16.15
N PRO A 345 -10.82 -2.34 -16.28
CA PRO A 345 -10.86 -3.78 -16.15
C PRO A 345 -9.88 -4.33 -17.19
N ALA A 346 -8.79 -4.96 -16.71
CA ALA A 346 -7.95 -5.75 -17.58
C ALA A 346 -8.85 -6.82 -18.19
N ASP A 347 -8.85 -6.95 -19.52
CA ASP A 347 -9.60 -8.04 -20.17
C ASP A 347 -9.20 -9.34 -19.47
N PRO A 348 -10.18 -10.13 -18.97
CA PRO A 348 -9.87 -11.33 -18.24
C PRO A 348 -9.05 -12.26 -19.15
N PRO A 349 -8.01 -12.90 -18.61
CA PRO A 349 -7.16 -13.75 -19.43
C PRO A 349 -8.01 -14.87 -20.02
N ARG A 350 -7.89 -15.11 -21.33
CA ARG A 350 -8.74 -16.05 -22.09
C ARG A 350 -7.93 -16.94 -23.01
N PHE A 351 -8.37 -18.18 -23.18
CA PHE A 351 -7.79 -19.07 -24.19
C PHE A 351 -8.12 -18.56 -25.58
N THR A 352 -7.17 -18.68 -26.51
CA THR A 352 -7.39 -18.31 -27.92
C THR A 352 -8.29 -19.31 -28.61
N VAL A 353 -8.13 -20.59 -28.28
CA VAL A 353 -8.95 -21.69 -28.76
C VAL A 353 -9.27 -22.62 -27.59
N ALA A 354 -10.54 -22.99 -27.45
CA ALA A 354 -11.00 -23.98 -26.48
C ALA A 354 -12.05 -24.90 -27.12
N SER A 355 -11.79 -26.21 -27.08
CA SER A 355 -12.74 -27.26 -27.43
C SER A 355 -13.30 -27.86 -26.15
N ILE A 356 -14.61 -28.03 -26.07
CA ILE A 356 -15.32 -28.65 -24.94
C ILE A 356 -16.30 -29.66 -25.51
N LYS A 357 -16.15 -30.93 -25.13
CA LYS A 357 -17.02 -32.02 -25.59
C LYS A 357 -17.48 -32.82 -24.39
N ARG A 358 -18.76 -33.17 -24.32
CA ARG A 358 -19.25 -34.10 -23.30
C ARG A 358 -18.65 -35.48 -23.61
N ASN A 359 -18.04 -36.10 -22.61
CA ASN A 359 -17.50 -37.43 -22.78
C ASN A 359 -18.66 -38.44 -22.73
N ARG A 360 -18.89 -39.15 -23.84
CA ARG A 360 -19.95 -40.17 -23.98
C ARG A 360 -19.37 -41.59 -24.06
N SER A 361 -18.13 -41.77 -23.61
CA SER A 361 -17.40 -43.02 -23.74
C SER A 361 -17.85 -44.02 -22.67
N ASP A 362 -18.98 -44.70 -22.89
CA ASP A 362 -19.50 -45.77 -22.01
C ASP A 362 -18.74 -47.11 -22.16
N GLY A 363 -17.45 -47.08 -22.48
CA GLY A 363 -16.63 -48.26 -22.76
C GLY A 363 -15.69 -48.65 -21.60
N PRO A 364 -15.25 -49.93 -21.50
CA PRO A 364 -14.29 -50.40 -20.47
C PRO A 364 -12.95 -49.65 -20.46
N ALA A 365 -12.64 -48.94 -21.55
CA ALA A 365 -11.46 -48.08 -21.69
C ALA A 365 -11.55 -46.74 -20.92
N SER A 366 -12.74 -46.33 -20.46
CA SER A 366 -12.93 -45.13 -19.63
C SER A 366 -12.30 -45.27 -18.23
N MET A 367 -12.16 -46.51 -17.73
CA MET A 367 -11.48 -46.82 -16.46
C MET A 367 -9.95 -46.88 -16.58
N ALA A 368 -9.40 -46.86 -17.80
CA ALA A 368 -7.96 -46.95 -18.05
C ALA A 368 -7.28 -45.58 -18.24
N VAL A 369 -8.06 -44.51 -18.44
CA VAL A 369 -7.53 -43.14 -18.60
C VAL A 369 -7.79 -42.36 -17.32
N PRO A 370 -6.75 -41.87 -16.61
CA PRO A 370 -6.96 -41.15 -15.36
C PRO A 370 -7.82 -39.91 -15.59
N MET A 371 -8.95 -39.81 -14.89
CA MET A 371 -9.70 -38.55 -14.76
C MET A 371 -8.73 -37.47 -14.26
N GLY A 372 -8.63 -36.37 -14.99
CA GLY A 372 -7.55 -35.44 -14.73
C GLY A 372 -7.69 -34.14 -15.48
N VAL A 373 -7.36 -33.06 -14.77
CA VAL A 373 -7.12 -31.73 -15.34
C VAL A 373 -5.61 -31.52 -15.27
N GLY A 374 -4.96 -31.52 -16.43
CA GLY A 374 -3.51 -31.50 -16.53
C GLY A 374 -3.01 -30.41 -17.47
N TYR A 375 -1.76 -30.04 -17.25
CA TYR A 375 -1.01 -29.09 -18.06
C TYR A 375 0.05 -29.82 -18.89
N ARG A 376 0.13 -29.54 -20.20
CA ARG A 376 1.20 -30.04 -21.06
C ARG A 376 2.21 -28.95 -21.42
N PRO A 377 3.47 -29.32 -21.71
CA PRO A 377 4.48 -28.38 -22.21
C PRO A 377 3.95 -27.54 -23.38
N GLY A 378 4.12 -26.22 -23.32
CA GLY A 378 3.64 -25.28 -24.34
C GLY A 378 2.28 -24.64 -24.06
N GLY A 379 1.84 -24.57 -22.80
CA GLY A 379 0.68 -23.75 -22.42
C GLY A 379 -0.66 -24.47 -22.39
N ARG A 380 -0.77 -25.69 -22.93
CA ARG A 380 -2.08 -26.32 -23.19
C ARG A 380 -2.72 -26.92 -21.94
N LEU A 381 -3.98 -26.56 -21.71
CA LEU A 381 -4.85 -27.19 -20.71
C LEU A 381 -5.56 -28.38 -21.34
N ILE A 382 -5.50 -29.53 -20.67
CA ILE A 382 -6.21 -30.75 -21.08
C ILE A 382 -6.97 -31.31 -19.89
N ALA A 383 -8.28 -31.39 -20.03
CA ALA A 383 -9.16 -32.12 -19.13
C ALA A 383 -9.71 -33.35 -19.86
N ARG A 384 -9.74 -34.51 -19.20
CA ARG A 384 -10.32 -35.74 -19.74
C ARG A 384 -11.33 -36.30 -18.77
N ASN A 385 -12.54 -36.54 -19.28
CA ASN A 385 -13.70 -37.01 -18.53
C ASN A 385 -13.88 -36.27 -17.19
N ALA A 386 -13.66 -34.95 -17.18
CA ALA A 386 -13.62 -34.17 -15.96
C ALA A 386 -15.01 -33.60 -15.62
N PRO A 387 -15.60 -33.93 -14.46
CA PRO A 387 -16.83 -33.28 -14.00
C PRO A 387 -16.61 -31.77 -13.80
N LEU A 388 -17.68 -31.00 -13.94
CA LEU A 388 -17.61 -29.54 -13.77
C LEU A 388 -17.13 -29.16 -12.36
N THR A 389 -17.51 -29.90 -11.32
CA THR A 389 -17.04 -29.62 -9.96
C THR A 389 -15.53 -29.81 -9.80
N MET A 390 -14.93 -30.77 -10.50
CA MET A 390 -13.47 -30.91 -10.54
C MET A 390 -12.80 -29.71 -11.22
N LEU A 391 -13.39 -29.18 -12.29
CA LEU A 391 -12.88 -27.98 -12.97
C LEU A 391 -12.97 -26.75 -12.07
N ILE A 392 -14.07 -26.58 -11.34
CA ILE A 392 -14.26 -25.50 -10.37
C ILE A 392 -13.22 -25.58 -9.24
N GLN A 393 -13.04 -26.77 -8.64
CA GLN A 393 -12.05 -26.99 -7.59
C GLN A 393 -10.63 -26.60 -8.04
N ARG A 394 -10.26 -26.95 -9.28
CA ARG A 394 -8.95 -26.59 -9.85
C ARG A 394 -8.84 -25.11 -10.18
N ALA A 395 -9.88 -24.51 -10.74
CA ALA A 395 -9.88 -23.11 -11.19
C ALA A 395 -9.86 -22.12 -10.01
N TYR A 396 -10.56 -22.45 -8.92
CA TYR A 396 -10.71 -21.59 -7.73
C TYR A 396 -9.86 -22.05 -6.55
N SER A 397 -9.06 -23.11 -6.70
CA SER A 397 -8.23 -23.71 -5.63
C SER A 397 -9.02 -24.10 -4.37
N VAL A 398 -10.27 -24.56 -4.54
CA VAL A 398 -11.18 -24.92 -3.46
C VAL A 398 -11.37 -26.43 -3.35
N GLN A 399 -11.81 -26.87 -2.17
CA GLN A 399 -12.15 -28.27 -1.91
C GLN A 399 -13.62 -28.56 -2.23
N GLY A 400 -13.97 -29.83 -2.44
CA GLY A 400 -15.32 -30.21 -2.86
C GLY A 400 -16.43 -29.78 -1.89
N PHE A 401 -16.19 -29.86 -0.58
CA PHE A 401 -17.14 -29.40 0.43
C PHE A 401 -17.33 -27.87 0.45
N GLN A 402 -16.43 -27.11 -0.17
CA GLN A 402 -16.54 -25.65 -0.27
C GLN A 402 -17.36 -25.20 -1.47
N VAL A 403 -17.80 -26.11 -2.34
CA VAL A 403 -18.67 -25.79 -3.48
C VAL A 403 -20.08 -26.26 -3.15
N VAL A 404 -21.03 -25.33 -3.08
CA VAL A 404 -22.41 -25.59 -2.64
C VAL A 404 -23.41 -25.19 -3.71
N GLY A 405 -24.43 -26.02 -3.91
CA GLY A 405 -25.48 -25.79 -4.91
C GLY A 405 -25.14 -26.33 -6.30
N GLY A 406 -25.91 -25.91 -7.29
CA GLY A 406 -25.82 -26.38 -8.67
C GLY A 406 -26.61 -27.67 -8.95
N ALA A 407 -26.83 -27.96 -10.23
CA ALA A 407 -27.61 -29.11 -10.67
C ALA A 407 -26.81 -30.42 -10.57
N SER A 408 -27.46 -31.56 -10.36
CA SER A 408 -26.78 -32.86 -10.13
C SER A 408 -25.76 -33.25 -11.22
N TRP A 409 -25.98 -32.82 -12.47
CA TRP A 409 -25.12 -33.14 -13.61
C TRP A 409 -23.69 -32.59 -13.49
N ILE A 410 -23.46 -31.56 -12.66
CA ILE A 410 -22.12 -30.98 -12.47
C ILE A 410 -21.12 -31.97 -11.87
N ASN A 411 -21.62 -33.01 -11.19
CA ASN A 411 -20.83 -34.07 -10.56
C ASN A 411 -20.75 -35.34 -11.41
N THR A 412 -21.66 -35.53 -12.35
CA THR A 412 -21.80 -36.79 -13.12
C THR A 412 -21.32 -36.67 -14.55
N ASP A 413 -21.60 -35.55 -15.21
CA ASP A 413 -21.26 -35.36 -16.63
C ASP A 413 -19.77 -34.99 -16.74
N GLY A 414 -18.97 -35.89 -17.32
CA GLY A 414 -17.57 -35.64 -17.62
C GLY A 414 -17.39 -34.86 -18.93
N TYR A 415 -16.45 -33.93 -18.94
CA TYR A 415 -16.10 -33.14 -20.12
C TYR A 415 -14.63 -33.34 -20.53
N ASP A 416 -14.42 -33.48 -21.83
CA ASP A 416 -13.11 -33.41 -22.45
C ASP A 416 -12.85 -31.97 -22.91
N ILE A 417 -11.85 -31.31 -22.32
CA ILE A 417 -11.49 -29.92 -22.61
C ILE A 417 -10.07 -29.87 -23.14
N GLU A 418 -9.89 -29.28 -24.32
CA GLU A 418 -8.58 -28.91 -24.83
C GLU A 418 -8.55 -27.40 -25.09
N ALA A 419 -7.72 -26.68 -24.35
CA ALA A 419 -7.62 -25.22 -24.47
C ALA A 419 -6.17 -24.76 -24.65
N LYS A 420 -5.96 -23.82 -25.58
CA LYS A 420 -4.66 -23.28 -25.95
C LYS A 420 -4.58 -21.79 -25.62
N PRO A 421 -3.58 -21.34 -24.84
CA PRO A 421 -3.34 -19.93 -24.57
C PRO A 421 -2.59 -19.26 -25.73
N GLU A 422 -2.53 -17.93 -25.72
CA GLU A 422 -1.63 -17.19 -26.59
C GLU A 422 -0.21 -17.20 -25.99
N GLY A 423 0.76 -17.79 -26.69
CA GLY A 423 2.13 -17.92 -26.21
C GLY A 423 2.32 -18.91 -25.05
N ASN A 424 3.45 -18.80 -24.34
CA ASN A 424 3.75 -19.61 -23.16
C ASN A 424 3.14 -18.93 -21.92
N THR A 425 2.40 -19.68 -21.11
CA THR A 425 1.67 -19.15 -19.95
C THR A 425 2.08 -19.93 -18.70
N ASP A 426 2.17 -19.24 -17.57
CA ASP A 426 2.45 -19.82 -16.26
C ASP A 426 1.20 -20.52 -15.68
N GLN A 427 1.42 -21.45 -14.74
CA GLN A 427 0.32 -22.24 -14.17
C GLN A 427 -0.73 -21.35 -13.47
N LYS A 428 -0.31 -20.22 -12.87
CA LYS A 428 -1.25 -19.36 -12.14
C LYS A 428 -2.24 -18.70 -13.10
N ARG A 429 -1.72 -18.05 -14.15
CA ARG A 429 -2.53 -17.39 -15.17
C ARG A 429 -3.41 -18.38 -15.94
N MET A 430 -2.97 -19.62 -16.15
CA MET A 430 -3.78 -20.65 -16.79
C MET A 430 -5.07 -20.98 -16.02
N TRP A 431 -5.02 -21.12 -14.69
CA TRP A 431 -6.25 -21.38 -13.94
C TRP A 431 -7.19 -20.16 -13.94
N LEU A 432 -6.66 -18.92 -14.02
CA LEU A 432 -7.51 -17.72 -14.25
C LEU A 432 -8.18 -17.78 -15.63
N MET A 433 -7.48 -18.25 -16.66
CA MET A 433 -8.08 -18.48 -17.99
C MET A 433 -9.16 -19.56 -17.96
N LEU A 434 -8.98 -20.59 -17.12
CA LEU A 434 -10.01 -21.59 -16.87
C LEU A 434 -11.25 -20.98 -16.19
N GLN A 435 -11.09 -20.07 -15.22
CA GLN A 435 -12.24 -19.35 -14.64
C GLN A 435 -13.03 -18.60 -15.71
N THR A 436 -12.35 -17.85 -16.59
CA THR A 436 -12.99 -17.15 -17.72
C THR A 436 -13.72 -18.13 -18.65
N LEU A 437 -13.09 -19.26 -19.00
CA LEU A 437 -13.70 -20.30 -19.83
C LEU A 437 -14.96 -20.87 -19.18
N LEU A 438 -14.95 -21.15 -17.87
CA LEU A 438 -16.10 -21.66 -17.15
C LEU A 438 -17.25 -20.63 -17.11
N ALA A 439 -16.94 -19.35 -16.86
CA ALA A 439 -17.92 -18.27 -16.92
C ALA A 439 -18.54 -18.12 -18.33
N ASP A 440 -17.72 -18.18 -19.38
CA ASP A 440 -18.19 -17.95 -20.75
C ASP A 440 -18.98 -19.14 -21.31
N ARG A 441 -18.48 -20.36 -21.11
CA ARG A 441 -18.97 -21.58 -21.76
C ARG A 441 -19.97 -22.36 -20.93
N PHE A 442 -19.82 -22.36 -19.60
CA PHE A 442 -20.76 -23.01 -18.67
C PHE A 442 -21.70 -22.00 -18.01
N LYS A 443 -21.64 -20.71 -18.38
CA LYS A 443 -22.42 -19.62 -17.77
C LYS A 443 -22.33 -19.62 -16.25
N LEU A 444 -21.17 -20.01 -15.73
CA LEU A 444 -20.96 -20.22 -14.31
C LEU A 444 -20.96 -18.88 -13.58
N VAL A 445 -21.91 -18.70 -12.68
CA VAL A 445 -21.98 -17.56 -11.76
C VAL A 445 -21.85 -18.09 -10.33
N LEU A 446 -20.90 -17.52 -9.59
CA LEU A 446 -20.60 -17.89 -8.21
C LEU A 446 -20.59 -16.65 -7.32
N HIS A 447 -21.02 -16.82 -6.06
CA HIS A 447 -20.73 -15.89 -4.99
C HIS A 447 -20.10 -16.61 -3.78
N GLN A 448 -19.40 -15.84 -2.95
CA GLN A 448 -18.80 -16.35 -1.71
C GLN A 448 -19.72 -16.05 -0.53
N GLU A 449 -19.85 -17.02 0.36
CA GLU A 449 -20.60 -16.91 1.61
C GLU A 449 -19.83 -17.65 2.71
N THR A 450 -19.93 -17.18 3.96
CA THR A 450 -19.45 -17.94 5.12
C THR A 450 -20.60 -18.77 5.68
N ARG A 451 -20.43 -20.10 5.75
CA ARG A 451 -21.43 -21.01 6.33
C ARG A 451 -20.85 -21.79 7.49
N ASP A 452 -21.67 -21.99 8.51
CA ASP A 452 -21.34 -22.87 9.64
C ASP A 452 -21.50 -24.34 9.22
N LEU A 453 -20.37 -25.00 8.93
CA LEU A 453 -20.32 -26.40 8.54
C LEU A 453 -19.70 -27.27 9.66
N GLN A 454 -19.88 -28.58 9.55
CA GLN A 454 -19.16 -29.52 10.40
C GLN A 454 -17.68 -29.55 9.98
N VAL A 455 -16.81 -29.13 10.89
CA VAL A 455 -15.36 -29.07 10.73
C VAL A 455 -14.69 -30.01 11.73
N TYR A 456 -13.40 -30.27 11.52
CA TYR A 456 -12.56 -30.94 12.50
C TYR A 456 -11.63 -29.93 13.17
N ASP A 457 -11.69 -29.83 14.49
CA ASP A 457 -10.66 -29.13 15.27
C ASP A 457 -9.47 -30.07 15.49
N LEU A 458 -8.29 -29.70 14.98
CA LEU A 458 -7.04 -30.39 15.25
C LEU A 458 -6.45 -29.88 16.56
N LYS A 459 -6.43 -30.73 17.59
CA LYS A 459 -5.94 -30.39 18.93
C LYS A 459 -4.79 -31.32 19.33
N THR A 460 -3.98 -30.88 20.28
CA THR A 460 -2.98 -31.72 20.91
C THR A 460 -3.63 -32.69 21.91
N VAL A 461 -3.02 -33.86 22.10
CA VAL A 461 -3.37 -34.78 23.20
C VAL A 461 -2.80 -34.26 24.52
N LYS A 462 -3.30 -34.76 25.66
CA LYS A 462 -2.87 -34.33 27.00
C LYS A 462 -1.35 -34.44 27.25
N ASN A 463 -0.67 -35.35 26.53
CA ASN A 463 0.78 -35.57 26.64
C ASN A 463 1.61 -34.73 25.64
N GLY A 464 1.01 -33.73 25.01
CA GLY A 464 1.66 -32.84 24.05
C GLY A 464 1.85 -33.46 22.65
N PRO A 465 2.17 -32.62 21.65
CA PRO A 465 2.39 -33.07 20.28
C PRO A 465 3.73 -33.82 20.16
N LYS A 466 3.72 -34.97 19.47
CA LYS A 466 4.92 -35.77 19.15
C LYS A 466 5.38 -35.44 17.73
N LEU A 467 5.95 -34.25 17.56
CA LEU A 467 6.37 -33.76 16.24
C LEU A 467 7.90 -33.85 16.11
N PRO A 468 8.42 -34.72 15.24
CA PRO A 468 9.85 -34.81 14.97
C PRO A 468 10.42 -33.48 14.45
N ALA A 469 11.66 -33.17 14.82
CA ALA A 469 12.39 -32.06 14.20
C ALA A 469 12.54 -32.32 12.68
N PRO A 470 12.50 -31.27 11.83
CA PRO A 470 12.70 -31.43 10.39
C PRO A 470 14.09 -32.01 10.11
N GLU A 471 14.19 -32.95 9.17
CA GLU A 471 15.48 -33.53 8.77
C GLU A 471 16.34 -32.44 8.10
N GLY A 472 17.65 -32.41 8.38
CA GLY A 472 18.60 -31.37 7.95
C GLY A 472 18.94 -31.33 6.46
N GLY A 473 18.05 -31.78 5.57
CA GLY A 473 18.21 -31.78 4.12
C GLY A 473 17.57 -30.56 3.46
N ALA A 474 18.24 -29.98 2.45
CA ALA A 474 17.65 -28.94 1.61
C ALA A 474 16.45 -29.50 0.82
N CYS A 475 15.24 -29.14 1.22
CA CYS A 475 14.03 -29.37 0.44
C CYS A 475 13.69 -28.10 -0.36
N ALA A 476 13.11 -28.26 -1.54
CA ALA A 476 12.56 -27.13 -2.31
C ALA A 476 11.04 -27.09 -2.09
N GLU A 477 10.47 -25.90 -1.86
CA GLU A 477 9.04 -25.71 -2.02
C GLU A 477 8.67 -26.11 -3.46
N VAL A 478 7.52 -26.79 -3.63
CA VAL A 478 7.08 -27.29 -4.93
C VAL A 478 7.15 -26.15 -5.95
N LEU A 479 8.10 -26.24 -6.88
CA LEU A 479 8.29 -25.26 -7.94
C LEU A 479 6.99 -25.14 -8.75
N THR A 480 6.46 -23.92 -8.83
CA THR A 480 5.42 -23.51 -9.80
C THR A 480 5.92 -23.51 -11.26
N THR A 481 7.14 -24.00 -11.50
CA THR A 481 7.80 -24.06 -12.80
C THR A 481 8.43 -25.44 -13.01
N LEU A 482 8.11 -26.10 -14.12
CA LEU A 482 8.86 -27.28 -14.55
C LEU A 482 10.35 -26.89 -14.70
N PRO A 483 11.29 -27.69 -14.17
CA PRO A 483 12.71 -27.45 -14.43
C PRO A 483 12.97 -27.50 -15.94
N ALA A 484 13.80 -26.57 -16.42
CA ALA A 484 14.27 -26.60 -17.80
C ALA A 484 14.92 -27.96 -18.08
N ALA A 485 14.73 -28.50 -19.28
CA ALA A 485 15.29 -29.79 -19.69
C ALA A 485 16.80 -29.83 -19.41
N GLY A 486 17.22 -30.72 -18.51
CA GLY A 486 18.64 -30.90 -18.14
C GLY A 486 19.01 -30.51 -16.71
N GLN A 487 18.10 -29.95 -15.89
CA GLN A 487 18.37 -29.74 -14.46
C GLN A 487 18.02 -30.98 -13.61
N PRO A 488 18.83 -31.33 -12.59
CA PRO A 488 18.51 -32.40 -11.66
C PRO A 488 17.20 -32.06 -10.92
N ARG A 489 16.23 -32.99 -10.92
CA ARG A 489 14.99 -32.85 -10.14
C ARG A 489 15.37 -32.71 -8.66
N PRO A 490 14.81 -31.75 -7.90
CA PRO A 490 14.99 -31.73 -6.46
C PRO A 490 14.49 -33.06 -5.88
N ALA A 491 15.27 -33.66 -4.98
CA ALA A 491 15.08 -35.05 -4.57
C ALA A 491 13.73 -35.30 -3.88
N ARG A 492 13.18 -34.33 -3.12
CA ARG A 492 11.89 -34.45 -2.42
C ARG A 492 11.25 -33.06 -2.14
N PRO A 493 9.91 -32.92 -2.22
CA PRO A 493 9.21 -31.69 -1.85
C PRO A 493 9.21 -31.46 -0.32
N CYS A 494 9.21 -30.19 0.13
CA CYS A 494 9.16 -29.86 1.57
C CYS A 494 7.83 -30.24 2.25
N GLY A 495 6.71 -30.14 1.51
CA GLY A 495 5.35 -30.30 2.02
C GLY A 495 4.90 -31.76 2.19
N PRO A 496 3.71 -31.98 2.79
CA PRO A 496 3.17 -33.31 3.00
C PRO A 496 2.85 -33.98 1.66
N GLY A 497 3.49 -35.11 1.39
CA GLY A 497 3.26 -35.96 0.23
C GLY A 497 2.63 -37.29 0.63
N LEU A 498 1.69 -37.79 -0.16
CA LEU A 498 1.07 -39.10 0.03
C LEU A 498 1.73 -40.14 -0.86
N VAL A 499 2.08 -41.27 -0.26
CA VAL A 499 2.60 -42.44 -0.96
C VAL A 499 1.73 -43.65 -0.59
N LYS A 500 1.30 -44.42 -1.59
CA LYS A 500 0.64 -45.70 -1.35
C LYS A 500 1.69 -46.74 -0.95
N ALA A 501 1.47 -47.41 0.18
CA ALA A 501 2.37 -48.44 0.70
C ALA A 501 1.55 -49.67 1.08
N GLY A 502 1.52 -50.71 0.25
CA GLY A 502 0.69 -51.90 0.52
C GLY A 502 -0.81 -51.56 0.56
N THR A 503 -1.50 -51.97 1.65
CA THR A 503 -2.94 -51.78 1.88
C THR A 503 -3.31 -50.44 2.54
N GLY A 504 -2.34 -49.56 2.79
CA GLY A 504 -2.58 -48.25 3.41
C GLY A 504 -1.81 -47.11 2.75
N LEU A 505 -1.84 -45.95 3.39
CA LEU A 505 -1.19 -44.72 2.96
C LEU A 505 -0.09 -44.32 3.95
N THR A 506 0.97 -43.74 3.41
CA THR A 506 2.04 -43.10 4.19
C THR A 506 2.14 -41.65 3.76
N MET A 507 2.00 -40.73 4.72
CA MET A 507 2.24 -39.31 4.51
C MET A 507 3.64 -38.94 4.97
N LEU A 508 4.43 -38.36 4.07
CA LEU A 508 5.85 -38.03 4.28
C LEU A 508 6.09 -36.54 4.04
N GLY A 509 6.98 -35.93 4.81
CA GLY A 509 7.44 -34.56 4.57
C GLY A 509 8.68 -34.21 5.38
N ILE A 510 9.65 -33.55 4.75
CA ILE A 510 10.93 -33.21 5.40
C ILE A 510 10.77 -32.02 6.36
N SER A 511 9.99 -31.01 5.94
CA SER A 511 9.79 -29.78 6.71
C SER A 511 8.38 -29.23 6.43
N VAL A 512 7.43 -29.65 7.24
CA VAL A 512 6.00 -29.36 7.09
C VAL A 512 5.56 -28.31 8.11
N SER A 513 4.75 -27.36 7.67
CA SER A 513 4.06 -26.41 8.56
C SER A 513 2.69 -26.96 8.96
N MET A 514 2.20 -26.61 10.15
CA MET A 514 0.88 -27.06 10.61
C MET A 514 -0.26 -26.65 9.65
N PRO A 515 -0.27 -25.46 9.03
CA PRO A 515 -1.26 -25.13 8.00
C PRO A 515 -1.22 -26.02 6.76
N ALA A 516 -0.02 -26.39 6.28
CA ALA A 516 0.11 -27.29 5.14
C ALA A 516 -0.39 -28.70 5.48
N PHE A 517 -0.13 -29.15 6.71
CA PHE A 517 -0.62 -30.42 7.23
C PHE A 517 -2.15 -30.44 7.38
N ALA A 518 -2.73 -29.40 8.00
CA ALA A 518 -4.19 -29.25 8.14
C ALA A 518 -4.89 -29.20 6.78
N LYS A 519 -4.32 -28.50 5.79
CA LYS A 519 -4.83 -28.49 4.41
C LYS A 519 -4.81 -29.89 3.79
N GLN A 520 -3.73 -30.65 3.97
CA GLN A 520 -3.64 -32.03 3.47
C GLN A 520 -4.68 -32.95 4.13
N LEU A 521 -4.85 -32.85 5.45
CA LEU A 521 -5.90 -33.59 6.17
C LEU A 521 -7.29 -33.21 5.68
N SER A 522 -7.56 -31.93 5.46
CA SER A 522 -8.85 -31.46 4.94
C SER A 522 -9.17 -32.08 3.58
N MET A 523 -8.17 -32.11 2.68
CA MET A 523 -8.32 -32.69 1.35
C MET A 523 -8.61 -34.20 1.41
N MET A 524 -7.97 -34.93 2.32
CA MET A 524 -8.19 -36.37 2.44
C MET A 524 -9.51 -36.71 3.14
N MET A 525 -9.90 -35.93 4.15
CA MET A 525 -11.08 -36.19 4.98
C MET A 525 -12.38 -35.62 4.39
N GLY A 526 -12.27 -34.80 3.35
CA GLY A 526 -13.43 -34.18 2.69
C GLY A 526 -14.17 -33.18 3.58
N ARG A 527 -13.50 -32.62 4.59
CA ARG A 527 -14.04 -31.60 5.52
C ARG A 527 -12.93 -30.67 5.99
N GLU A 528 -13.26 -29.43 6.32
CA GLU A 528 -12.29 -28.45 6.82
C GLU A 528 -11.67 -28.89 8.16
N VAL A 529 -10.34 -28.77 8.27
CA VAL A 529 -9.57 -29.05 9.48
C VAL A 529 -8.96 -27.76 10.01
N ILE A 530 -9.45 -27.29 11.15
CA ILE A 530 -9.00 -26.06 11.81
C ILE A 530 -7.89 -26.39 12.81
N ASP A 531 -6.72 -25.77 12.63
CA ASP A 531 -5.61 -25.90 13.58
C ASP A 531 -5.89 -25.17 14.90
N LYS A 532 -5.99 -25.95 16.00
CA LYS A 532 -6.06 -25.47 17.39
C LYS A 532 -4.95 -26.08 18.24
N THR A 533 -3.84 -26.44 17.62
CA THR A 533 -2.68 -27.05 18.29
C THR A 533 -1.79 -26.01 18.97
N GLY A 534 -1.81 -24.77 18.48
CA GLY A 534 -0.93 -23.68 18.96
C GLY A 534 0.52 -23.81 18.49
N PHE A 535 0.83 -24.76 17.60
CA PHE A 535 2.19 -25.02 17.13
C PHE A 535 2.53 -24.15 15.90
N THR A 536 3.54 -23.29 16.03
CA THR A 536 3.96 -22.34 14.98
C THR A 536 5.24 -22.75 14.23
N GLY A 537 5.90 -23.82 14.66
CA GLY A 537 7.15 -24.31 14.05
C GLY A 537 6.94 -25.15 12.79
N ARG A 538 8.04 -25.73 12.30
CA ARG A 538 8.01 -26.77 11.24
C ARG A 538 8.48 -28.10 11.80
N PHE A 539 7.99 -29.20 11.25
CA PHE A 539 8.28 -30.55 11.73
C PHE A 539 8.49 -31.54 10.58
N GLY A 540 9.22 -32.62 10.86
CA GLY A 540 9.32 -33.78 9.99
C GLY A 540 8.06 -34.63 10.12
N LEU A 541 7.49 -35.05 9.00
CA LEU A 541 6.23 -35.78 8.94
C LEU A 541 6.48 -37.19 8.40
N HIS A 542 6.12 -38.18 9.21
CA HIS A 542 5.99 -39.59 8.82
C HIS A 542 4.75 -40.14 9.51
N LEU A 543 3.68 -40.36 8.74
CA LEU A 543 2.40 -40.82 9.28
C LEU A 543 1.88 -41.99 8.44
N GLU A 544 1.69 -43.14 9.07
CA GLU A 544 1.16 -44.36 8.44
C GLU A 544 -0.24 -44.67 8.91
N PHE A 545 -1.17 -44.87 7.97
CA PHE A 545 -2.58 -45.13 8.27
C PHE A 545 -3.24 -46.03 7.22
N ALA A 546 -4.33 -46.67 7.61
CA ALA A 546 -5.18 -47.46 6.71
C ALA A 546 -6.10 -46.57 5.88
N ILE A 547 -6.56 -47.07 4.72
CA ILE A 547 -7.64 -46.43 3.97
C ILE A 547 -8.96 -46.84 4.63
N ASP A 548 -9.70 -45.88 5.16
CA ASP A 548 -10.97 -46.07 5.86
C ASP A 548 -12.03 -45.05 5.39
N ASP A 549 -13.27 -45.23 5.82
CA ASP A 549 -14.41 -44.36 5.48
C ASP A 549 -14.20 -42.90 5.92
N ALA A 550 -13.25 -42.63 6.83
CA ALA A 550 -12.96 -41.26 7.28
C ALA A 550 -12.14 -40.46 6.24
N LEU A 551 -11.61 -41.12 5.19
CA LEU A 551 -10.89 -40.50 4.08
C LEU A 551 -11.80 -40.21 2.86
N ALA A 552 -13.02 -39.74 3.11
CA ALA A 552 -14.04 -39.46 2.10
C ALA A 552 -13.67 -38.37 1.07
N GLY A 553 -12.55 -37.67 1.24
CA GLY A 553 -12.04 -36.69 0.28
C GLY A 553 -11.08 -37.26 -0.77
N LEU A 554 -10.62 -38.50 -0.60
CA LEU A 554 -9.84 -39.19 -1.63
C LEU A 554 -10.78 -39.72 -2.74
N PRO A 555 -10.40 -39.59 -4.03
CA PRO A 555 -11.19 -40.18 -5.11
C PRO A 555 -11.17 -41.72 -5.00
N ASP A 556 -12.34 -42.35 -5.10
CA ASP A 556 -12.49 -43.82 -5.04
C ASP A 556 -11.52 -44.51 -6.01
N PRO A 557 -10.58 -45.34 -5.51
CA PRO A 557 -9.81 -46.19 -6.39
C PRO A 557 -10.69 -47.39 -6.75
N VAL A 558 -11.33 -47.32 -7.93
CA VAL A 558 -12.09 -48.40 -8.62
C VAL A 558 -13.61 -48.41 -8.33
N GLY A 559 -14.40 -48.59 -9.39
CA GLY A 559 -15.86 -48.43 -9.46
C GLY A 559 -16.73 -49.42 -8.64
N PRO A 560 -18.04 -49.51 -8.94
CA PRO A 560 -19.10 -49.92 -7.99
C PRO A 560 -19.18 -51.41 -7.62
N ASP A 561 -18.10 -52.19 -7.73
CA ASP A 561 -18.12 -53.65 -7.56
C ASP A 561 -17.22 -54.19 -6.43
N VAL A 562 -17.00 -53.41 -5.38
CA VAL A 562 -16.45 -53.94 -4.12
C VAL A 562 -17.27 -53.52 -2.90
N SER A 563 -18.60 -53.56 -3.02
CA SER A 563 -19.47 -53.72 -1.85
C SER A 563 -19.47 -55.20 -1.45
N GLY A 564 -18.37 -55.69 -0.88
CA GLY A 564 -18.31 -57.11 -0.48
C GLY A 564 -17.02 -57.64 0.14
N GLN A 565 -15.90 -56.92 0.10
CA GLN A 565 -14.73 -57.31 0.90
C GLN A 565 -14.71 -56.48 2.17
N ALA A 566 -15.38 -57.02 3.19
CA ALA A 566 -15.17 -56.63 4.58
C ALA A 566 -13.67 -56.47 4.86
N ALA A 567 -13.34 -55.40 5.58
CA ALA A 567 -12.03 -55.07 6.12
C ALA A 567 -11.22 -56.31 6.52
N GLY A 568 -10.42 -56.83 5.59
CA GLY A 568 -9.32 -57.71 5.93
C GLY A 568 -8.32 -56.87 6.70
N SER A 569 -8.17 -57.14 8.00
CA SER A 569 -7.38 -56.37 8.97
C SER A 569 -6.17 -55.69 8.34
N SER A 570 -6.29 -54.41 7.99
CA SER A 570 -5.11 -53.62 7.73
C SER A 570 -4.35 -53.58 9.05
N ALA A 571 -3.13 -54.11 9.09
CA ALA A 571 -2.26 -54.04 10.28
C ALA A 571 -1.91 -52.60 10.71
N ARG A 572 -2.45 -51.59 9.99
CA ARG A 572 -2.23 -50.17 10.25
C ARG A 572 -3.45 -49.52 10.93
N PRO A 573 -3.22 -48.55 11.82
CA PRO A 573 -4.28 -47.83 12.51
C PRO A 573 -5.13 -46.96 11.57
N SER A 574 -6.37 -46.68 11.96
CA SER A 574 -7.22 -45.66 11.33
C SER A 574 -6.53 -44.29 11.33
N ILE A 575 -6.90 -43.37 10.43
CA ILE A 575 -6.26 -42.04 10.38
C ILE A 575 -6.37 -41.30 11.73
N ARG A 576 -7.49 -41.44 12.45
CA ARG A 576 -7.70 -40.81 13.77
C ARG A 576 -6.77 -41.41 14.83
N THR A 577 -6.63 -42.73 14.83
CA THR A 577 -5.72 -43.46 15.74
C THR A 577 -4.26 -43.13 15.42
N ALA A 578 -3.89 -43.09 14.14
CA ALA A 578 -2.54 -42.77 13.69
C ALA A 578 -2.10 -41.36 14.13
N LEU A 579 -2.97 -40.36 13.98
CA LEU A 579 -2.71 -39.00 14.45
C LEU A 579 -2.45 -38.97 15.97
N GLN A 580 -3.23 -39.73 16.73
CA GLN A 580 -3.14 -39.75 18.20
C GLN A 580 -1.88 -40.46 18.68
N GLU A 581 -1.56 -41.63 18.12
CA GLU A 581 -0.45 -42.47 18.56
C GLU A 581 0.91 -41.97 18.07
N GLN A 582 0.99 -41.61 16.78
CA GLN A 582 2.24 -41.27 16.09
C GLN A 582 2.61 -39.79 16.23
N LEU A 583 1.63 -38.87 16.13
CA LEU A 583 1.88 -37.41 16.17
C LEU A 583 1.37 -36.72 17.44
N GLY A 584 0.65 -37.41 18.32
CA GLY A 584 0.06 -36.79 19.52
C GLY A 584 -1.00 -35.74 19.20
N LEU A 585 -1.70 -35.90 18.08
CA LEU A 585 -2.75 -35.00 17.60
C LEU A 585 -4.09 -35.73 17.58
N ARG A 586 -5.19 -35.02 17.85
CA ARG A 586 -6.54 -35.57 17.81
C ARG A 586 -7.47 -34.64 17.06
N LEU A 587 -8.43 -35.24 16.36
CA LEU A 587 -9.48 -34.55 15.63
C LEU A 587 -10.78 -34.59 16.44
N GLU A 588 -11.37 -33.44 16.70
CA GLU A 588 -12.69 -33.33 17.33
C GLU A 588 -13.68 -32.71 16.35
N VAL A 589 -14.86 -33.32 16.20
CA VAL A 589 -15.93 -32.74 15.37
C VAL A 589 -16.46 -31.49 16.06
N SER A 590 -16.52 -30.39 15.32
CA SER A 590 -17.04 -29.11 15.78
C SER A 590 -17.86 -28.44 14.69
N LYS A 591 -18.54 -27.34 15.02
CA LYS A 591 -19.12 -26.42 14.03
C LYS A 591 -18.20 -25.22 13.92
N GLY A 592 -17.91 -24.80 12.69
CA GLY A 592 -17.06 -23.65 12.45
C GLY A 592 -17.43 -22.93 11.14
N PRO A 593 -17.07 -21.64 11.04
CA PRO A 593 -17.29 -20.87 9.83
C PRO A 593 -16.34 -21.35 8.73
N VAL A 594 -16.90 -21.73 7.58
CA VAL A 594 -16.15 -22.11 6.38
C VAL A 594 -16.56 -21.19 5.24
N GLU A 595 -15.58 -20.62 4.53
CA GLU A 595 -15.84 -19.90 3.29
C GLU A 595 -16.20 -20.91 2.18
N VAL A 596 -17.39 -20.74 1.61
CA VAL A 596 -17.93 -21.56 0.53
C VAL A 596 -18.24 -20.71 -0.70
N PHE A 597 -18.16 -21.33 -1.86
CA PHE A 597 -18.66 -20.81 -3.13
C PHE A 597 -20.02 -21.42 -3.42
N VAL A 598 -21.03 -20.57 -3.54
CA VAL A 598 -22.38 -20.95 -3.90
C VAL A 598 -22.57 -20.76 -5.40
N ILE A 599 -23.05 -21.80 -6.10
CA ILE A 599 -23.38 -21.73 -7.52
C ILE A 599 -24.75 -21.08 -7.69
N ASP A 600 -24.77 -19.85 -8.20
CA ASP A 600 -26.00 -19.11 -8.51
C ASP A 600 -26.63 -19.56 -9.82
N HIS A 601 -25.79 -19.75 -10.84
CA HIS A 601 -26.22 -20.12 -12.18
C HIS A 601 -25.18 -20.98 -12.87
N VAL A 602 -25.65 -21.99 -13.61
CA VAL A 602 -24.79 -22.88 -14.41
C VAL A 602 -25.60 -23.53 -15.53
N GLU A 603 -25.02 -23.57 -16.72
CA GLU A 603 -25.60 -24.18 -17.91
C GLU A 603 -24.67 -25.23 -18.50
N ARG A 604 -25.24 -26.21 -19.21
CA ARG A 604 -24.44 -27.14 -20.00
C ARG A 604 -23.79 -26.37 -21.16
N PRO A 605 -22.51 -26.60 -21.46
CA PRO A 605 -21.85 -25.92 -22.54
C PRO A 605 -22.40 -26.41 -23.89
N THR A 606 -22.48 -25.51 -24.86
CA THR A 606 -22.68 -25.88 -26.27
C THR A 606 -21.42 -26.58 -26.78
N GLU A 607 -21.55 -27.83 -27.24
CA GLU A 607 -20.44 -28.60 -27.82
C GLU A 607 -19.91 -27.88 -29.08
N ASN A 608 -18.58 -27.85 -29.25
CA ASN A 608 -17.91 -27.37 -30.47
C ASN A 608 -17.17 -28.50 -31.19
#